data_AF-A0A6G3MGQ1-F1
#
_entry.id   AF-A0A6G3MGQ1-F1
#
_cell.length_a   1.000
_cell.length_b   1.000
_cell.length_c   1.000
_cell.angle_alpha   90.00
_cell.angle_beta   90.00
_cell.angle_gamma   90.00
#
_symmetry.space_group_name_H-M   'P 1'
#
loop_
_entity.id
_entity.type
_entity.pdbx_description
1 polymer ?
#
loop_
_entity_poly.entity_id
_entity_poly.type
_entity_poly.pdbx_seq_one_letter_code
_entity_poly.pdbx_strand_id
1 'polypeptide(L)'
;MSITDIHHGLLSGLEPSKLDDLTSKLKKNFVDEHEKVICETDPEEIAKDSPSNVQLTNSQYLKDQSLQNTTINKNNSKCNLLSGIMDPTKFMITFSRFPSVLQKKFSEFCDFFGISLCKEINEKCTHLIIHTNDRCEINQNSYTFKYIFALASKIFIVSHLWVIESLKQGVLLKEDTFEVKTDQLWGESLTPNIARTSKKYLFEDTCVFLLSSFDNFHLSRDQILSVLNAAKAVVKTTLNELETLASV
;
A
#
# COMPACT_ATOMS: atom_id res chain seq x y z
N MET A 1 -30.47 20.20 -3.76
CA MET A 1 -29.94 20.04 -5.12
C MET A 1 -30.15 18.59 -5.49
N SER A 2 -31.02 18.29 -6.44
CA SER A 2 -31.34 16.91 -6.79
C SER A 2 -30.23 16.28 -7.63
N ILE A 3 -30.13 14.95 -7.65
CA ILE A 3 -29.23 14.22 -8.55
C ILE A 3 -29.49 14.61 -10.01
N THR A 4 -30.75 14.91 -10.34
CA THR A 4 -31.19 15.39 -11.64
C THR A 4 -30.60 16.77 -11.97
N ASP A 5 -30.46 17.67 -10.99
CA ASP A 5 -29.85 18.99 -11.17
C ASP A 5 -28.33 18.90 -11.38
N ILE A 6 -27.67 17.98 -10.65
CA ILE A 6 -26.24 17.69 -10.82
C ILE A 6 -26.00 17.03 -12.19
N HIS A 7 -26.86 16.09 -12.59
CA HIS A 7 -26.83 15.42 -13.89
C HIS A 7 -27.05 16.40 -15.05
N HIS A 8 -28.04 17.30 -14.94
CA HIS A 8 -28.29 18.32 -15.96
C HIS A 8 -27.15 19.36 -16.02
N GLY A 9 -26.53 19.67 -14.87
CA GLY A 9 -25.33 20.50 -14.79
C GLY A 9 -24.08 19.83 -15.40
N LEU A 10 -23.91 18.52 -15.19
CA LEU A 10 -22.82 17.73 -15.78
C LEU A 10 -23.02 17.53 -17.29
N LEU A 11 -24.21 17.14 -17.75
CA LEU A 11 -24.50 16.97 -19.18
C LEU A 11 -24.49 18.29 -19.97
N SER A 12 -25.00 19.38 -19.41
CA SER A 12 -24.90 20.71 -20.05
C SER A 12 -23.49 21.32 -19.99
N GLY A 13 -22.68 20.87 -19.03
CA GLY A 13 -21.29 21.27 -18.83
C GLY A 13 -20.25 20.44 -19.60
N LEU A 14 -20.56 19.19 -19.96
CA LEU A 14 -19.63 18.23 -20.57
C LEU A 14 -19.98 17.95 -22.05
N GLU A 15 -19.98 18.97 -22.89
CA GLU A 15 -19.74 18.70 -24.31
C GLU A 15 -18.32 18.14 -24.49
N PRO A 16 -18.05 17.24 -25.44
CA PRO A 16 -16.70 16.71 -25.68
C PRO A 16 -15.65 17.81 -25.83
N SER A 17 -16.01 18.89 -26.53
CA SER A 17 -15.20 20.12 -26.67
C SER A 17 -14.94 20.85 -25.35
N LYS A 18 -15.92 20.85 -24.43
CA LYS A 18 -15.79 21.41 -23.08
C LYS A 18 -15.02 20.48 -22.15
N LEU A 19 -15.05 19.17 -22.36
CA LEU A 19 -14.24 18.22 -21.60
C LEU A 19 -12.76 18.34 -21.99
N ASP A 20 -12.45 18.54 -23.27
CA ASP A 20 -11.10 18.85 -23.75
C ASP A 20 -10.62 20.22 -23.22
N ASP A 21 -11.49 21.23 -23.22
CA ASP A 21 -11.22 22.55 -22.64
C ASP A 21 -11.06 22.51 -21.12
N LEU A 22 -11.89 21.74 -20.39
CA LEU A 22 -11.80 21.54 -18.94
C LEU A 22 -10.53 20.76 -18.59
N THR A 23 -10.20 19.71 -19.34
CA THR A 23 -8.95 18.95 -19.18
C THR A 23 -7.75 19.85 -19.45
N SER A 24 -7.82 20.73 -20.45
CA SER A 24 -6.76 21.70 -20.76
C SER A 24 -6.64 22.80 -19.71
N LYS A 25 -7.76 23.29 -19.16
CA LYS A 25 -7.81 24.26 -18.05
C LYS A 25 -7.31 23.67 -16.74
N LEU A 26 -7.68 22.42 -16.43
CA LEU A 26 -7.15 21.68 -15.28
C LEU A 26 -5.64 21.46 -15.44
N LYS A 27 -5.17 21.00 -16.60
CA LYS A 27 -3.72 20.87 -16.89
C LYS A 27 -2.96 22.20 -16.76
N LYS A 28 -3.58 23.33 -17.13
CA LYS A 28 -2.97 24.66 -17.02
C LYS A 28 -2.98 25.23 -15.60
N ASN A 29 -3.99 24.88 -14.79
CA ASN A 29 -4.12 25.34 -13.40
C ASN A 29 -3.43 24.41 -12.39
N PHE A 30 -3.19 23.15 -12.77
CA PHE A 30 -2.35 22.18 -12.06
C PHE A 30 -0.99 22.04 -12.75
N VAL A 31 -0.40 23.16 -13.19
CA VAL A 31 1.06 23.20 -13.35
C VAL A 31 1.62 23.12 -11.95
N ASP A 32 2.18 21.95 -11.66
CA ASP A 32 2.60 21.47 -10.36
C ASP A 32 3.72 22.36 -9.79
N GLU A 33 3.41 23.33 -8.93
CA GLU A 33 4.45 24.03 -8.15
C GLU A 33 5.08 23.12 -7.07
N HIS A 34 4.59 21.89 -6.95
CA HIS A 34 5.20 20.85 -6.14
C HIS A 34 5.27 19.53 -6.92
N GLU A 35 6.17 19.49 -7.91
CA GLU A 35 6.73 18.25 -8.47
C GLU A 35 7.51 17.49 -7.37
N LYS A 36 6.81 17.03 -6.34
CA LYS A 36 7.26 16.02 -5.40
C LYS A 36 6.42 14.81 -5.72
N VAL A 37 7.00 13.90 -6.50
CA VAL A 37 6.42 12.60 -6.80
C VAL A 37 5.99 11.93 -5.49
N ILE A 38 4.68 11.92 -5.22
CA ILE A 38 4.15 11.38 -3.97
C ILE A 38 4.07 9.85 -4.07
N CYS A 39 4.07 9.26 -5.27
CA CYS A 39 3.93 7.82 -5.44
C CYS A 39 4.82 7.29 -6.55
N GLU A 40 6.05 6.95 -6.22
CA GLU A 40 6.91 6.21 -7.15
C GLU A 40 6.55 4.72 -7.11
N THR A 41 6.14 4.17 -8.25
CA THR A 41 6.06 2.72 -8.45
C THR A 41 7.48 2.15 -8.61
N ASP A 42 7.73 0.99 -8.03
CA ASP A 42 9.05 0.35 -8.00
C ASP A 42 9.53 0.00 -9.43
N PRO A 43 10.71 0.47 -9.88
CA PRO A 43 11.28 0.05 -11.15
C PRO A 43 11.49 -1.47 -11.26
N GLU A 44 11.66 -2.19 -10.14
CA GLU A 44 11.78 -3.66 -10.11
C GLU A 44 10.46 -4.39 -10.42
N GLU A 45 9.30 -3.71 -10.34
CA GLU A 45 8.00 -4.26 -10.77
C GLU A 45 7.77 -4.08 -12.28
N ILE A 46 8.45 -3.13 -12.93
CA ILE A 46 8.39 -2.92 -14.39
C ILE A 46 9.36 -3.86 -15.12
N ALA A 47 10.46 -4.25 -14.47
CA ALA A 47 11.58 -4.97 -15.11
C ALA A 47 11.50 -6.50 -15.10
N LYS A 48 10.37 -7.12 -14.73
CA LYS A 48 10.20 -8.59 -14.78
C LYS A 48 9.60 -9.09 -16.09
N ASP A 49 10.18 -8.63 -17.20
CA ASP A 49 10.21 -9.38 -18.45
C ASP A 49 11.62 -9.30 -19.07
N SER A 50 12.31 -10.44 -19.02
CA SER A 50 13.59 -10.78 -19.67
C SER A 50 14.92 -10.49 -18.93
N PRO A 51 15.97 -11.34 -19.14
CA PRO A 51 17.00 -11.59 -18.14
C PRO A 51 18.39 -11.06 -18.52
N SER A 52 19.11 -10.44 -17.57
CA SER A 52 20.57 -10.67 -17.37
C SER A 52 21.22 -9.70 -16.35
N ASN A 53 21.94 -10.30 -15.39
CA ASN A 53 23.22 -9.92 -14.75
C ASN A 53 23.65 -8.45 -14.62
N VAL A 54 24.00 -8.01 -13.40
CA VAL A 54 25.40 -7.76 -12.91
C VAL A 54 25.42 -6.85 -11.65
N GLN A 55 26.09 -7.38 -10.61
CA GLN A 55 26.94 -6.80 -9.53
C GLN A 55 26.58 -5.52 -8.73
N LEU A 56 26.31 -5.78 -7.44
CA LEU A 56 26.86 -5.22 -6.19
C LEU A 56 27.70 -3.92 -6.21
N THR A 57 27.32 -2.98 -5.34
CA THR A 57 28.25 -2.32 -4.38
C THR A 57 27.57 -2.05 -3.03
N ASN A 58 28.32 -2.32 -1.95
CA ASN A 58 27.97 -2.09 -0.55
C ASN A 58 28.14 -0.62 -0.14
N SER A 59 27.30 -0.11 0.76
CA SER A 59 27.79 0.55 1.99
C SER A 59 26.71 0.79 3.06
N GLN A 60 27.11 0.47 4.30
CA GLN A 60 26.74 1.14 5.55
C GLN A 60 25.30 1.01 6.08
N TYR A 61 24.97 -0.16 6.62
CA TYR A 61 24.25 -0.23 7.91
C TYR A 61 24.51 -1.60 8.55
N LEU A 62 25.48 -1.65 9.46
CA LEU A 62 25.69 -2.66 10.50
C LEU A 62 27.06 -2.39 11.12
N LYS A 63 27.09 -1.63 12.22
CA LYS A 63 28.14 -1.73 13.21
C LYS A 63 27.49 -1.90 14.58
N ASP A 64 28.09 -2.84 15.30
CA ASP A 64 27.99 -3.12 16.73
C ASP A 64 26.69 -3.74 17.24
N GLN A 65 26.72 -5.07 17.39
CA GLN A 65 26.73 -5.69 18.72
C GLN A 65 27.23 -7.14 18.65
N SER A 66 28.02 -7.50 19.65
CA SER A 66 28.90 -8.66 19.78
C SER A 66 28.24 -10.03 19.59
N LEU A 67 28.86 -10.88 18.76
CA LEU A 67 28.63 -12.33 18.73
C LEU A 67 29.05 -12.96 20.07
N GLN A 68 28.07 -13.50 20.80
CA GLN A 68 28.33 -14.69 21.62
C GLN A 68 27.81 -15.90 20.86
N ASN A 69 28.73 -16.75 20.42
CA ASN A 69 28.44 -18.01 19.75
C ASN A 69 27.74 -18.95 20.75
N THR A 70 26.45 -19.20 20.53
CA THR A 70 25.80 -20.38 21.09
C THR A 70 25.35 -21.25 19.93
N THR A 71 25.98 -22.41 19.81
CA THR A 71 25.62 -23.49 18.88
C THR A 71 24.19 -23.92 19.15
N ILE A 72 23.23 -23.53 18.31
CA ILE A 72 21.86 -24.01 18.39
C ILE A 72 21.70 -25.19 17.42
N ASN A 73 21.48 -26.35 18.04
CA ASN A 73 21.11 -27.61 17.42
C ASN A 73 19.86 -27.44 16.54
N LYS A 74 19.93 -27.90 15.29
CA LYS A 74 18.78 -28.06 14.40
C LYS A 74 17.87 -29.17 14.94
N ASN A 75 16.92 -28.84 15.81
CA ASN A 75 15.80 -29.71 16.13
C ASN A 75 14.49 -28.92 16.00
N ASN A 76 13.60 -29.45 15.17
CA ASN A 76 12.25 -28.99 14.82
C ASN A 76 11.45 -28.46 16.02
N SER A 77 11.62 -27.19 16.36
CA SER A 77 10.90 -26.56 17.46
C SER A 77 9.66 -25.88 16.89
N LYS A 78 8.51 -26.54 17.04
CA LYS A 78 7.20 -25.90 16.90
C LYS A 78 7.17 -24.68 17.82
N CYS A 79 6.87 -23.51 17.24
CA CYS A 79 6.71 -22.25 17.95
C CYS A 79 5.74 -22.41 19.12
N ASN A 80 6.14 -21.98 20.32
CA ASN A 80 5.27 -21.96 21.48
C ASN A 80 4.25 -20.81 21.32
N LEU A 81 3.06 -21.13 20.79
CA LEU A 81 1.94 -20.19 20.76
C LEU A 81 1.45 -19.96 22.20
N LEU A 82 1.69 -18.75 22.73
CA LEU A 82 1.01 -18.30 23.94
C LEU A 82 -0.49 -18.15 23.65
N SER A 83 -1.29 -18.76 24.53
CA SER A 83 -2.75 -18.85 24.48
C SER A 83 -3.40 -17.46 24.36
N GLY A 84 -3.95 -17.17 23.17
CA GLY A 84 -4.51 -15.86 22.83
C GLY A 84 -5.18 -15.71 21.46
N ILE A 85 -5.24 -16.68 20.55
CA ILE A 85 -4.14 -17.24 19.75
C ILE A 85 -4.21 -16.52 18.40
N MET A 86 -3.25 -15.67 18.03
CA MET A 86 -3.14 -15.23 16.64
C MET A 86 -2.81 -16.46 15.81
N ASP A 87 -3.60 -16.71 14.76
CA ASP A 87 -3.41 -17.84 13.86
C ASP A 87 -2.61 -17.35 12.63
N PRO A 88 -1.27 -17.56 12.61
CA PRO A 88 -0.42 -17.04 11.54
C PRO A 88 -0.74 -17.64 10.17
N THR A 89 -1.45 -18.78 10.13
CA THR A 89 -1.85 -19.41 8.85
C THR A 89 -2.90 -18.59 8.10
N LYS A 90 -3.59 -17.69 8.81
CA LYS A 90 -4.54 -16.74 8.22
C LYS A 90 -3.84 -15.49 7.68
N PHE A 91 -2.55 -15.32 7.95
CA PHE A 91 -1.83 -14.15 7.51
C PHE A 91 -1.40 -14.35 6.07
N MET A 92 -1.79 -13.38 5.24
CA MET A 92 -1.31 -13.24 3.88
C MET A 92 -0.63 -11.88 3.78
N ILE A 93 0.69 -11.87 3.69
CA ILE A 93 1.49 -10.67 3.90
C ILE A 93 2.32 -10.35 2.67
N THR A 94 2.54 -9.07 2.41
CA THR A 94 3.46 -8.59 1.37
C THR A 94 4.38 -7.53 1.98
N PHE A 95 5.43 -7.15 1.27
CA PHE A 95 6.28 -6.03 1.63
C PHE A 95 6.38 -5.00 0.50
N SER A 96 6.90 -3.82 0.83
CA SER A 96 7.22 -2.76 -0.15
C SER A 96 8.66 -2.27 0.04
N ARG A 97 9.41 -2.20 -1.06
CA ARG A 97 10.77 -1.60 -1.14
C ARG A 97 11.77 -2.12 -0.11
N PHE A 98 11.77 -3.43 0.14
CA PHE A 98 12.77 -4.02 1.03
C PHE A 98 14.11 -4.21 0.32
N PRO A 99 15.23 -3.79 0.92
CA PRO A 99 16.55 -4.18 0.42
C PRO A 99 16.72 -5.70 0.54
N SER A 100 17.60 -6.29 -0.27
CA SER A 100 17.80 -7.75 -0.37
C SER A 100 18.04 -8.45 0.98
N VAL A 101 18.73 -7.78 1.90
CA VAL A 101 18.99 -8.31 3.26
C VAL A 101 17.68 -8.46 4.03
N LEU A 102 16.79 -7.47 3.95
CA LEU A 102 15.51 -7.49 4.64
C LEU A 102 14.52 -8.45 3.97
N GLN A 103 14.58 -8.60 2.64
CA GLN A 103 13.80 -9.63 1.92
C GLN A 103 14.13 -11.04 2.42
N LYS A 104 15.42 -11.35 2.68
CA LYS A 104 15.82 -12.64 3.26
C LYS A 104 15.25 -12.84 4.65
N LYS A 105 15.33 -11.82 5.51
CA LYS A 105 14.73 -11.85 6.86
C LYS A 105 13.22 -12.01 6.82
N PHE A 106 12.57 -11.38 5.85
CA PHE A 106 11.15 -11.51 5.65
C PHE A 106 10.73 -12.92 5.20
N SER A 107 11.50 -13.56 4.32
CA SER A 107 11.29 -14.97 3.95
C SER A 107 11.47 -15.90 5.16
N GLU A 108 12.55 -15.71 5.92
CA GLU A 108 12.82 -16.45 7.17
C GLU A 108 11.64 -16.34 8.15
N PHE A 109 11.08 -15.13 8.31
CA PHE A 109 9.91 -14.88 9.14
C PHE A 109 8.66 -15.62 8.64
N CYS A 110 8.39 -15.59 7.33
CA CYS A 110 7.26 -16.31 6.75
C CYS A 110 7.37 -17.81 7.01
N ASP A 111 8.55 -18.38 6.75
CA ASP A 111 8.82 -19.82 6.93
C ASP A 111 8.75 -20.22 8.41
N PHE A 112 9.32 -19.42 9.31
CA PHE A 112 9.37 -19.69 10.74
C PHE A 112 7.98 -19.74 11.38
N PHE A 113 7.09 -18.82 11.00
CA PHE A 113 5.75 -18.73 11.57
C PHE A 113 4.65 -19.39 10.72
N GLY A 114 4.98 -19.92 9.54
CA GLY A 114 4.00 -20.51 8.63
C GLY A 114 3.03 -19.48 8.02
N ILE A 115 3.54 -18.28 7.75
CA ILE A 115 2.77 -17.17 7.18
C ILE A 115 2.83 -17.21 5.65
N SER A 116 1.71 -16.95 4.98
CA SER A 116 1.65 -16.96 3.52
C SER A 116 2.11 -15.64 2.90
N LEU A 117 2.92 -15.73 1.84
CA LEU A 117 3.40 -14.57 1.08
C LEU A 117 2.45 -14.21 -0.07
N CYS A 118 1.92 -12.97 -0.06
CA CYS A 118 1.34 -12.30 -1.23
C CYS A 118 2.48 -11.76 -2.10
N LYS A 119 2.67 -12.28 -3.32
CA LYS A 119 3.64 -11.70 -4.28
C LYS A 119 3.19 -10.33 -4.77
N GLU A 120 1.90 -10.21 -5.06
CA GLU A 120 1.22 -8.99 -5.46
C GLU A 120 0.16 -8.65 -4.42
N ILE A 121 -0.04 -7.35 -4.16
CA ILE A 121 -1.06 -6.91 -3.22
C ILE A 121 -2.44 -7.06 -3.84
N ASN A 122 -3.38 -7.61 -3.07
CA ASN A 122 -4.76 -7.82 -3.48
C ASN A 122 -5.67 -7.85 -2.23
N GLU A 123 -6.97 -8.01 -2.45
CA GLU A 123 -8.02 -8.00 -1.42
C GLU A 123 -7.86 -9.06 -0.31
N LYS A 124 -7.08 -10.13 -0.55
CA LYS A 124 -6.85 -11.18 0.44
C LYS A 124 -5.64 -10.90 1.31
N CYS A 125 -4.76 -9.97 0.90
CA CYS A 125 -3.61 -9.64 1.73
C CYS A 125 -4.09 -8.94 3.00
N THR A 126 -3.56 -9.39 4.13
CA THR A 126 -3.94 -8.97 5.49
C THR A 126 -2.96 -7.95 6.09
N HIS A 127 -1.71 -7.97 5.62
CA HIS A 127 -0.66 -7.09 6.11
C HIS A 127 0.23 -6.61 4.96
N LEU A 128 0.60 -5.34 5.03
CA LEU A 128 1.69 -4.76 4.27
C LEU A 128 2.83 -4.41 5.23
N ILE A 129 4.02 -4.96 4.99
CA ILE A 129 5.21 -4.61 5.76
C ILE A 129 6.06 -3.60 5.00
N ILE A 130 6.45 -2.51 5.67
CA ILE A 130 7.24 -1.45 5.04
C ILE A 130 8.45 -1.06 5.89
N HIS A 131 9.46 -0.50 5.23
CA HIS A 131 10.62 0.04 5.92
C HIS A 131 10.26 1.35 6.65
N THR A 132 10.73 1.51 7.87
CA THR A 132 10.47 2.68 8.73
C THR A 132 11.73 3.07 9.50
N ASN A 133 11.69 4.18 10.23
CA ASN A 133 12.66 4.43 11.31
C ASN A 133 12.32 3.63 12.58
N ASP A 134 13.15 3.78 13.62
CA ASP A 134 13.00 3.10 14.93
C ASP A 134 11.72 3.47 15.69
N ARG A 135 11.03 4.55 15.29
CA ARG A 135 9.76 5.00 15.88
C ARG A 135 8.54 4.50 15.11
N CYS A 136 8.74 3.64 14.11
CA CYS A 136 7.73 3.17 13.15
C CYS A 136 7.20 4.28 12.23
N GLU A 137 7.94 5.37 12.03
CA GLU A 137 7.55 6.47 11.15
C GLU A 137 8.03 6.22 9.72
N ILE A 138 7.18 6.57 8.74
CA ILE A 138 7.51 6.55 7.31
C ILE A 138 8.08 7.87 6.81
N ASN A 139 8.59 7.88 5.58
CA ASN A 139 9.01 9.08 4.86
C ASN A 139 8.38 9.16 3.47
N GLN A 140 8.71 10.19 2.71
CA GLN A 140 8.19 10.43 1.37
C GLN A 140 8.37 9.24 0.40
N ASN A 141 9.38 8.38 0.59
CA ASN A 141 9.62 7.23 -0.27
C ASN A 141 8.75 6.01 0.09
N SER A 142 7.96 6.07 1.15
CA SER A 142 7.11 4.96 1.60
C SER A 142 5.76 4.91 0.86
N TYR A 143 5.34 6.03 0.28
CA TYR A 143 4.10 6.15 -0.48
C TYR A 143 4.24 5.41 -1.81
N THR A 144 3.85 4.15 -1.81
CA THR A 144 3.87 3.26 -2.98
C THR A 144 2.45 2.84 -3.33
N PHE A 145 2.24 2.27 -4.52
CA PHE A 145 0.97 1.62 -4.88
C PHE A 145 0.46 0.71 -3.75
N LYS A 146 1.34 -0.17 -3.23
CA LYS A 146 0.99 -1.09 -2.14
C LYS A 146 0.54 -0.36 -0.88
N TYR A 147 1.20 0.74 -0.52
CA TYR A 147 0.82 1.55 0.64
C TYR A 147 -0.57 2.16 0.48
N ILE A 148 -0.85 2.79 -0.67
CA ILE A 148 -2.17 3.38 -0.95
C ILE A 148 -3.25 2.29 -0.96
N PHE A 149 -2.98 1.18 -1.65
CA PHE A 149 -3.90 0.04 -1.71
C PHE A 149 -4.19 -0.53 -0.31
N ALA A 150 -3.16 -0.63 0.55
CA ALA A 150 -3.33 -1.12 1.92
C ALA A 150 -4.19 -0.18 2.77
N LEU A 151 -4.02 1.14 2.64
CA LEU A 151 -4.88 2.13 3.29
C LEU A 151 -6.33 1.98 2.82
N ALA A 152 -6.55 1.93 1.50
CA ALA A 152 -7.88 1.76 0.90
C ALA A 152 -8.56 0.45 1.34
N SER A 153 -7.78 -0.62 1.46
CA SER A 153 -8.25 -1.96 1.87
C SER A 153 -8.43 -2.10 3.38
N LYS A 154 -8.01 -1.11 4.18
CA LYS A 154 -8.11 -1.12 5.65
C LYS A 154 -7.38 -2.30 6.29
N ILE A 155 -6.25 -2.69 5.72
CA ILE A 155 -5.42 -3.79 6.23
C ILE A 155 -4.30 -3.24 7.13
N PHE A 156 -3.63 -4.11 7.88
CA PHE A 156 -2.52 -3.68 8.71
C PHE A 156 -1.34 -3.19 7.87
N ILE A 157 -0.79 -2.03 8.22
CA ILE A 157 0.47 -1.53 7.68
C ILE A 157 1.47 -1.48 8.82
N VAL A 158 2.47 -2.36 8.77
CA VAL A 158 3.35 -2.66 9.90
C VAL A 158 4.80 -2.38 9.52
N SER A 159 5.58 -1.90 10.48
CA SER A 159 7.01 -1.71 10.31
C SER A 159 7.74 -3.05 10.12
N HIS A 160 8.80 -3.04 9.31
CA HIS A 160 9.78 -4.11 9.23
C HIS A 160 10.39 -4.53 10.59
N LEU A 161 10.36 -3.65 11.60
CA LEU A 161 10.80 -3.97 12.97
C LEU A 161 9.98 -5.10 13.59
N TRP A 162 8.70 -5.24 13.22
CA TRP A 162 7.85 -6.34 13.66
C TRP A 162 8.42 -7.70 13.26
N VAL A 163 8.92 -7.80 12.03
CA VAL A 163 9.55 -9.00 11.47
C VAL A 163 10.83 -9.33 12.24
N ILE A 164 11.69 -8.32 12.44
CA ILE A 164 12.99 -8.47 13.10
C ILE A 164 12.81 -8.88 14.57
N GLU A 165 11.96 -8.18 15.31
CA GLU A 165 11.77 -8.45 16.73
C GLU A 165 10.99 -9.75 16.98
N SER A 166 10.03 -10.11 16.12
CA SER A 166 9.34 -11.41 16.24
C SER A 166 10.30 -12.57 16.01
N LEU A 167 11.18 -12.50 15.00
CA LEU A 167 12.22 -13.50 14.77
C LEU A 167 13.18 -13.59 15.95
N LYS A 168 13.65 -12.45 16.45
CA LYS A 168 14.59 -12.37 17.57
C LYS A 168 14.03 -12.97 18.85
N GLN A 169 12.74 -12.77 19.12
CA GLN A 169 12.07 -13.31 20.30
C GLN A 169 11.54 -14.73 20.10
N GLY A 170 11.53 -15.24 18.86
CA GLY A 170 10.97 -16.55 18.52
C GLY A 170 9.46 -16.66 18.72
N VAL A 171 8.77 -15.51 18.81
CA VAL A 171 7.32 -15.42 19.03
C VAL A 171 6.76 -14.36 18.10
N LEU A 172 5.60 -14.63 17.51
CA LEU A 172 4.89 -13.65 16.69
C LEU A 172 4.32 -12.56 17.59
N LEU A 173 4.90 -11.37 17.52
CA LEU A 173 4.48 -10.23 18.33
C LEU A 173 3.16 -9.66 17.81
N LYS A 174 2.44 -8.92 18.67
CA LYS A 174 1.24 -8.17 18.25
C LYS A 174 1.62 -7.03 17.31
N GLU A 175 0.79 -6.82 16.30
CA GLU A 175 1.01 -5.87 15.22
C GLU A 175 0.82 -4.42 15.66
N ASP A 176 -0.12 -4.14 16.57
CA ASP A 176 -0.50 -2.78 16.97
C ASP A 176 0.70 -1.95 17.46
N THR A 177 1.65 -2.56 18.18
CA THR A 177 2.86 -1.88 18.69
C THR A 177 3.81 -1.45 17.57
N PHE A 178 3.74 -2.12 16.42
CA PHE A 178 4.59 -1.89 15.25
C PHE A 178 3.80 -1.29 14.08
N GLU A 179 2.53 -0.92 14.28
CA GLU A 179 1.72 -0.26 13.28
C GLU A 179 2.36 1.08 12.90
N VAL A 180 2.40 1.33 11.60
CA VAL A 180 3.10 2.46 11.03
C VAL A 180 2.47 3.78 11.47
N LYS A 181 3.33 4.75 11.77
CA LYS A 181 2.97 6.15 12.02
C LYS A 181 3.32 6.98 10.80
N THR A 182 2.49 7.96 10.48
CA THR A 182 2.72 8.83 9.32
C THR A 182 3.99 9.66 9.49
N ASP A 183 4.53 10.06 8.34
CA ASP A 183 5.60 11.04 8.17
C ASP A 183 5.34 12.33 8.98
N GLN A 184 6.37 12.81 9.67
CA GLN A 184 6.37 14.04 10.49
C GLN A 184 5.91 15.29 9.71
N LEU A 185 6.06 15.33 8.38
CA LEU A 185 5.62 16.42 7.50
C LEU A 185 4.10 16.66 7.57
N TRP A 186 3.32 15.62 7.88
CA TRP A 186 1.86 15.70 7.94
C TRP A 186 1.33 15.71 9.39
N GLY A 187 2.21 15.96 10.37
CA GLY A 187 1.89 15.98 11.81
C GLY A 187 1.80 14.58 12.45
N GLU A 188 1.45 14.53 13.74
CA GLU A 188 1.17 13.28 14.46
C GLU A 188 -0.14 12.65 13.94
N SER A 189 -0.09 12.03 12.76
CA SER A 189 -1.24 11.30 12.21
C SER A 189 -1.01 9.79 12.31
N LEU A 190 -1.97 9.11 12.93
CA LEU A 190 -2.07 7.65 12.98
C LEU A 190 -2.82 7.13 11.74
N THR A 191 -2.48 7.65 10.55
CA THR A 191 -3.30 7.45 9.33
C THR A 191 -3.57 5.97 9.02
N PRO A 192 -2.58 5.05 9.07
CA PRO A 192 -2.84 3.63 8.87
C PRO A 192 -3.83 3.04 9.89
N ASN A 193 -3.67 3.37 11.17
CA ASN A 193 -4.57 2.93 12.23
C ASN A 193 -6.00 3.47 12.03
N ILE A 194 -6.14 4.75 11.70
CA ILE A 194 -7.44 5.37 11.40
C ILE A 194 -8.09 4.69 10.21
N ALA A 195 -7.35 4.48 9.12
CA ALA A 195 -7.86 3.79 7.94
C ALA A 195 -8.38 2.39 8.33
N ARG A 196 -7.57 1.58 9.02
CA ARG A 196 -7.93 0.23 9.45
C ARG A 196 -9.15 0.18 10.40
N THR A 197 -9.19 1.06 11.40
CA THR A 197 -10.18 1.00 12.49
C THR A 197 -11.45 1.80 12.23
N SER A 198 -11.48 2.61 11.17
CA SER A 198 -12.67 3.34 10.75
C SER A 198 -13.87 2.39 10.55
N LYS A 199 -15.10 2.89 10.71
CA LYS A 199 -16.30 2.05 10.49
C LYS A 199 -16.64 1.88 9.01
N LYS A 200 -16.50 2.96 8.24
CA LYS A 200 -16.80 3.02 6.80
C LYS A 200 -15.53 2.97 5.96
N TYR A 201 -15.66 2.65 4.68
CA TYR A 201 -14.59 2.88 3.70
C TYR A 201 -14.60 4.32 3.22
N LEU A 202 -13.46 4.80 2.73
CA LEU A 202 -13.27 6.21 2.36
C LEU A 202 -14.25 6.69 1.28
N PHE A 203 -14.53 5.84 0.29
CA PHE A 203 -15.42 6.14 -0.83
C PHE A 203 -16.68 5.27 -0.81
N GLU A 204 -17.04 4.73 0.36
CA GLU A 204 -18.34 4.10 0.55
C GLU A 204 -19.44 5.09 0.15
N ASP A 205 -20.45 4.62 -0.58
CA ASP A 205 -21.55 5.43 -1.10
C ASP A 205 -21.13 6.55 -2.07
N THR A 206 -19.89 6.52 -2.60
CA THR A 206 -19.37 7.53 -3.52
C THR A 206 -19.24 6.97 -4.94
N CYS A 207 -19.80 7.68 -5.93
CA CYS A 207 -19.57 7.39 -7.34
C CYS A 207 -18.38 8.19 -7.86
N VAL A 208 -17.38 7.50 -8.41
CA VAL A 208 -16.19 8.12 -9.01
C VAL A 208 -16.23 7.91 -10.52
N PHE A 209 -16.15 9.00 -11.27
CA PHE A 209 -16.08 8.95 -12.73
C PHE A 209 -14.63 9.10 -13.19
N LEU A 210 -14.07 8.04 -13.78
CA LEU A 210 -12.65 7.98 -14.14
C LEU A 210 -12.44 8.30 -15.62
N LEU A 211 -12.35 9.60 -15.91
CA LEU A 211 -12.08 10.16 -17.23
C LEU A 211 -10.62 9.94 -17.64
N SER A 212 -10.42 9.47 -18.88
CA SER A 212 -9.14 9.45 -19.64
C SER A 212 -8.05 8.40 -19.27
N SER A 213 -6.99 8.40 -20.10
CA SER A 213 -5.72 7.67 -19.94
C SER A 213 -4.80 8.42 -18.97
N PHE A 214 -4.15 7.68 -18.07
CA PHE A 214 -3.20 8.23 -17.09
C PHE A 214 -1.80 8.32 -17.70
N ASP A 215 -1.68 8.97 -18.85
CA ASP A 215 -0.40 9.15 -19.52
C ASP A 215 0.49 10.04 -18.64
N ASN A 216 1.69 9.55 -18.30
CA ASN A 216 2.65 10.15 -17.36
C ASN A 216 2.33 10.00 -15.86
N PHE A 217 1.46 9.08 -15.46
CA PHE A 217 1.28 8.73 -14.05
C PHE A 217 2.00 7.43 -13.71
N HIS A 218 2.60 7.35 -12.52
CA HIS A 218 3.31 6.14 -12.09
C HIS A 218 2.38 4.95 -11.79
N LEU A 219 1.07 5.21 -11.59
CA LEU A 219 0.07 4.15 -11.45
C LEU A 219 -0.65 3.90 -12.77
N SER A 220 -0.80 2.64 -13.14
CA SER A 220 -1.65 2.26 -14.26
C SER A 220 -3.12 2.54 -13.96
N ARG A 221 -3.93 2.64 -15.02
CA ARG A 221 -5.40 2.74 -14.88
C ARG A 221 -5.95 1.63 -13.99
N ASP A 222 -5.52 0.39 -14.19
CA ASP A 222 -5.99 -0.77 -13.41
C ASP A 222 -5.60 -0.67 -11.93
N GLN A 223 -4.41 -0.15 -11.63
CA GLN A 223 -3.99 0.12 -10.26
C GLN A 223 -4.89 1.17 -9.60
N ILE A 224 -5.22 2.25 -10.30
CA ILE A 224 -6.15 3.27 -9.77
C ILE A 224 -7.54 2.67 -9.55
N LEU A 225 -8.07 1.91 -10.51
CA LEU A 225 -9.35 1.20 -10.33
C LEU A 225 -9.31 0.28 -9.11
N SER A 226 -8.22 -0.47 -8.93
CA SER A 226 -8.08 -1.40 -7.81
C SER A 226 -8.12 -0.67 -6.45
N VAL A 227 -7.49 0.50 -6.34
CA VAL A 227 -7.53 1.34 -5.13
C VAL A 227 -8.94 1.87 -4.88
N LEU A 228 -9.60 2.41 -5.91
CA LEU A 228 -10.96 2.95 -5.79
C LEU A 228 -11.95 1.85 -5.37
N ASN A 229 -11.85 0.66 -5.97
CA ASN A 229 -12.67 -0.49 -5.62
C ASN A 229 -12.40 -0.98 -4.19
N ALA A 230 -11.13 -1.03 -3.77
CA ALA A 230 -10.77 -1.36 -2.40
C ALA A 230 -11.38 -0.37 -1.39
N ALA A 231 -11.42 0.92 -1.74
CA ALA A 231 -12.05 1.99 -0.98
C ALA A 231 -13.59 2.05 -1.11
N LYS A 232 -14.22 1.06 -1.75
CA LYS A 232 -15.68 0.93 -1.96
C LYS A 232 -16.34 2.02 -2.81
N ALA A 233 -15.57 2.68 -3.67
CA ALA A 233 -16.14 3.55 -4.68
C ALA A 233 -16.97 2.76 -5.71
N VAL A 234 -18.06 3.35 -6.20
CA VAL A 234 -18.71 2.92 -7.44
C VAL A 234 -17.98 3.61 -8.60
N VAL A 235 -17.11 2.88 -9.28
CA VAL A 235 -16.32 3.45 -10.39
C VAL A 235 -17.09 3.33 -11.70
N LYS A 236 -17.28 4.46 -12.38
CA LYS A 236 -17.83 4.53 -13.73
C LYS A 236 -16.75 4.99 -14.69
N THR A 237 -16.71 4.37 -15.87
CA THR A 237 -15.63 4.56 -16.84
C THR A 237 -16.09 5.10 -18.18
N THR A 238 -17.39 5.05 -18.46
CA THR A 238 -18.01 5.57 -19.67
C THR A 238 -19.17 6.50 -19.34
N LEU A 239 -19.43 7.49 -20.20
CA LEU A 239 -20.55 8.42 -19.99
C LEU A 239 -21.90 7.69 -19.93
N ASN A 240 -22.08 6.63 -20.75
CA ASN A 240 -23.30 5.83 -20.78
C ASN A 240 -23.58 5.13 -19.44
N GLU A 241 -22.54 4.75 -18.69
CA GLU A 241 -22.72 4.17 -17.35
C GLU A 241 -23.23 5.19 -16.33
N LEU A 242 -23.06 6.49 -16.60
CA LEU A 242 -23.56 7.57 -15.74
C LEU A 242 -25.09 7.74 -15.89
N GLU A 243 -25.64 7.49 -17.08
CA GLU A 243 -27.07 7.63 -17.40
C GLU A 243 -27.94 6.67 -16.58
N THR A 244 -27.41 5.48 -16.27
CA THR A 244 -28.11 4.47 -15.45
C THR A 244 -28.32 4.89 -13.99
N LEU A 245 -27.53 5.84 -13.46
CA LEU A 245 -27.66 6.36 -12.09
C LEU A 245 -28.71 7.47 -11.97
N ALA A 246 -29.02 8.18 -13.06
CA ALA A 246 -29.99 9.27 -13.07
C ALA A 246 -31.44 8.81 -13.31
N SER A 247 -31.65 7.50 -13.54
CA SER A 247 -32.93 6.89 -13.92
C SER A 247 -33.68 6.23 -12.74
N VAL A 248 -33.15 6.34 -11.52
CA VAL A 248 -33.74 5.84 -10.26
C VAL A 248 -34.10 7.04 -9.38
#